data_AF-A0A0G2JGT6-F1
#
_entry.id   AF-A0A0G2JGT6-F1
#
_cell.length_a   1.000
_cell.length_b   1.000
_cell.length_c   1.000
_cell.angle_alpha   90.00
_cell.angle_beta   90.00
_cell.angle_gamma   90.00
#
_symmetry.space_group_name_H-M   'P 1'
#
loop_
_entity.id
_entity.type
_entity.pdbx_description
1 polymer ?
#
loop_
_entity_poly.entity_id
_entity_poly.type
_entity_poly.pdbx_seq_one_letter_code
_entity_poly.pdbx_strand_id
1 'polypeptide(L)' 'MDRRTRENPERTFDLVLKVKCHASENEDPEVLWKFPEDFGDQLLAMV' A
#
# COMPACT_ATOMS: atom_id res chain seq x y z
N MET A 1 23.49 -16.50 6.44
CA MET A 1 22.67 -15.46 5.77
C MET A 1 21.24 -15.95 5.80
N ASP A 2 20.51 -15.72 6.89
CA ASP A 2 19.20 -16.36 7.17
C ASP A 2 18.14 -15.35 7.63
N ARG A 3 18.24 -14.09 7.17
CA ARG A 3 17.28 -13.03 7.49
C ARG A 3 16.51 -12.62 6.24
N ARG A 4 15.19 -12.68 6.34
CA ARG A 4 14.24 -12.18 5.32
C ARG A 4 13.81 -10.73 5.56
N THR A 5 14.32 -10.10 6.62
CA THR A 5 14.00 -8.72 7.00
C THR A 5 15.02 -7.76 6.39
N ARG A 6 14.54 -6.64 5.82
CA ARG A 6 15.40 -5.56 5.33
C ARG A 6 16.12 -4.91 6.51
N GLU A 7 17.44 -5.02 6.57
CA GLU A 7 18.22 -4.58 7.75
C GLU A 7 18.26 -3.06 7.94
N ASN A 8 18.15 -2.28 6.87
CA ASN A 8 18.11 -0.82 6.93
C ASN A 8 17.07 -0.26 5.94
N PRO A 9 15.78 -0.22 6.32
CA PRO A 9 14.75 0.29 5.45
C PRO A 9 14.85 1.81 5.27
N GLU A 10 14.56 2.28 4.06
CA GLU A 10 14.60 3.72 3.71
C GLU A 10 13.49 4.53 4.39
N ARG A 11 12.40 3.87 4.76
CA ARG A 11 11.23 4.48 5.41
C ARG A 11 10.76 3.59 6.56
N THR A 12 10.12 4.20 7.56
CA THR A 12 9.51 3.48 8.68
C THR A 12 8.29 2.66 8.24
N PHE A 13 7.57 3.12 7.23
CA PHE A 13 6.50 2.41 6.53
C PHE A 13 6.43 2.92 5.10
N ASP A 14 5.95 2.08 4.17
CA ASP A 14 5.84 2.45 2.76
C ASP A 14 4.48 3.09 2.44
N LEU A 15 3.40 2.56 3.01
CA LEU A 15 2.02 3.00 2.76
C LEU A 15 1.10 2.76 3.96
N VAL A 16 0.20 3.71 4.21
CA VAL A 16 -0.92 3.55 5.13
C VAL A 16 -2.23 3.66 4.36
N LEU A 17 -3.11 2.68 4.51
CA LEU A 17 -4.44 2.66 3.89
C LEU A 17 -5.53 2.55 4.95
N LYS A 18 -6.54 3.42 4.84
CA LYS A 18 -7.82 3.22 5.49
C LYS A 18 -8.76 2.61 4.46
N VAL A 19 -9.16 1.37 4.68
CA VAL A 19 -9.98 0.60 3.74
C VAL A 19 -11.35 0.35 4.37
N LYS A 20 -12.41 0.44 3.56
CA LYS A 20 -13.75 0.03 3.93
C LYS A 20 -13.88 -1.47 3.70
N CYS A 21 -14.50 -2.18 4.64
CA CYS A 21 -14.83 -3.57 4.46
C CYS A 21 -15.85 -3.71 3.32
N HIS A 22 -15.61 -4.63 2.39
CA HIS A 22 -16.58 -4.96 1.35
C HIS A 22 -17.81 -5.62 1.95
N ALA A 23 -18.99 -5.36 1.39
CA ALA A 23 -20.25 -5.91 1.91
C ALA A 23 -20.48 -7.36 1.45
N SER A 24 -19.80 -7.81 0.39
CA SER A 24 -19.87 -9.16 -0.15
C SER A 24 -18.51 -9.61 -0.69
N GLU A 25 -18.26 -10.93 -0.70
CA GLU A 25 -17.01 -11.54 -1.20
C GLU A 25 -16.68 -11.17 -2.65
N ASN A 26 -17.70 -10.78 -3.41
CA ASN A 26 -17.58 -10.42 -4.82
C ASN A 26 -17.19 -8.95 -5.08
N GLU A 27 -17.02 -8.15 -4.03
CA GLU A 27 -16.67 -6.73 -4.12
C GLU A 27 -15.25 -6.49 -3.62
N ASP A 28 -14.48 -5.71 -4.37
CA ASP A 28 -13.17 -5.25 -3.92
C ASP A 28 -13.32 -4.25 -2.75
N PRO A 29 -12.42 -4.31 -1.77
CA PRO A 29 -12.46 -3.38 -0.64
C PRO A 29 -12.07 -1.96 -1.10
N GLU A 30 -12.89 -0.98 -0.73
CA GLU A 30 -12.71 0.41 -1.14
C GLU A 30 -11.68 1.14 -0.26
N VAL A 31 -10.68 1.78 -0.87
CA VAL A 31 -9.74 2.64 -0.14
C VAL A 31 -10.41 3.99 0.15
N LEU A 32 -10.69 4.25 1.43
CA LEU A 32 -11.28 5.50 1.90
C LEU A 32 -10.24 6.62 2.02
N TRP A 33 -8.99 6.28 2.36
CA TRP A 33 -7.91 7.23 2.51
C TRP A 33 -6.56 6.52 2.39
N LYS A 34 -5.55 7.20 1.82
CA LYS A 34 -4.19 6.69 1.69
C LYS A 34 -3.16 7.76 2.10
N PHE A 35 -2.04 7.31 2.65
CA PHE A 35 -0.88 8.15 2.89
C PHE A 35 0.42 7.42 2.52
N PRO A 36 1.32 8.07 1.75
CA PRO A 36 1.14 9.36 1.09
C PRO A 36 0.07 9.32 -0.01
N GLU A 37 -0.55 10.47 -0.31
CA GLU A 37 -1.61 10.57 -1.35
C GLU A 37 -1.09 10.32 -2.77
N ASP A 38 0.22 10.40 -3.00
CA ASP A 38 0.88 10.08 -4.28
C ASP A 38 1.33 8.61 -4.36
N PHE A 39 1.05 7.80 -3.33
CA PHE A 39 1.49 6.41 -3.35
C PHE A 39 0.85 5.66 -4.53
N GLY A 40 1.68 5.23 -5.48
CA GLY A 40 1.30 4.48 -6.68
C GLY A 40 1.21 5.30 -7.98
N ASP A 41 1.13 6.63 -7.92
CA ASP A 41 1.09 7.50 -9.11
C ASP A 41 2.37 7.41 -9.96
N GLN A 42 3.48 7.07 -9.30
CA GLN A 42 4.77 6.78 -9.95
C GLN A 42 4.78 5.47 -10.75
N LEU A 43 3.87 4.52 -10.47
CA LEU A 43 3.84 3.21 -11.14
C LEU A 43 3.13 3.27 -12.52
N LEU A 44 2.16 4.19 -12.68
CA LEU A 44 1.45 4.42 -13.95
C LEU A 44 2.18 5.36 -14.91
N ALA A 45 3.23 6.05 -14.46
CA ALA A 45 4.02 6.98 -15.27
C ALA A 45 5.13 6.29 -16.11
N MET A 46 5.23 4.96 -16.08
CA MET A 46 6.16 4.17 -16.90
C MET A 46 5.42 3.26 -17.91
N VAL A 47 4.51 3.84 -18.71
CA VAL A 47 3.94 3.18 -19.90
C VAL A 47 4.16 4.04 -21.14
#